data_AF-A0A9X1JNH4-F1
#
_entry.id   AF-A0A9X1JNH4-F1
#
_cell.length_a   1.000
_cell.length_b   1.000
_cell.length_c   1.000
_cell.angle_alpha   90.00
_cell.angle_beta   90.00
_cell.angle_gamma   90.00
#
_symmetry.space_group_name_H-M   'P 1'
#
loop_
_entity.id
_entity.type
_entity.pdbx_description
1 polymer ?
#
loop_
_entity_poly.entity_id
_entity_poly.type
_entity_poly.pdbx_seq_one_letter_code
_entity_poly.pdbx_strand_id
1 'polypeptide(L)'
;MHALTDHVRNELTQAERAATPQLSFHHLERAHILSQYSTRDHMRVHLAMLKWARNQRDWREAFGQIIRLAGAATKTAIGMVPVGNTGGSNVSAIKPMKLPDDLAAIIARYR
;
A
#
# COMPACT_ATOMS: atom_id res chain seq x y z
N MET A 1 14.17 1.87 -10.81
CA MET A 1 12.70 1.73 -10.83
C MET A 1 12.21 0.26 -10.79
N HIS A 2 12.76 -0.67 -11.60
CA HIS A 2 12.32 -2.08 -11.62
C HIS A 2 12.44 -2.82 -10.27
N ALA A 3 13.49 -2.55 -9.49
CA ALA A 3 13.74 -3.27 -8.24
C ALA A 3 12.72 -3.01 -7.12
N LEU A 4 12.19 -1.78 -6.99
CA LEU A 4 11.11 -1.50 -6.03
C LEU A 4 9.83 -2.26 -6.40
N THR A 5 9.52 -2.35 -7.69
CA THR A 5 8.38 -3.13 -8.19
C THR A 5 8.51 -4.61 -7.84
N ASP A 6 9.72 -5.18 -7.84
CA ASP A 6 9.94 -6.57 -7.41
C ASP A 6 9.68 -6.77 -5.91
N HIS A 7 10.10 -5.82 -5.07
CA HIS A 7 9.78 -5.85 -3.64
C HIS A 7 8.28 -5.68 -3.38
N VAL A 8 7.59 -4.79 -4.12
CA VAL A 8 6.12 -4.68 -4.06
C VAL A 8 5.45 -5.99 -4.45
N ARG A 9 5.92 -6.64 -5.53
CA ARG A 9 5.38 -7.94 -5.97
C ARG A 9 5.60 -9.01 -4.90
N ASN A 10 6.77 -9.04 -4.27
CA ASN A 10 7.06 -9.97 -3.19
C ASN A 10 6.09 -9.78 -2.01
N GLU A 11 5.90 -8.56 -1.53
CA GLU A 11 4.95 -8.28 -0.45
C GLU A 11 3.51 -8.65 -0.84
N LEU A 12 3.08 -8.38 -2.08
CA LEU A 12 1.77 -8.84 -2.58
C LEU A 12 1.63 -10.36 -2.57
N THR A 13 2.67 -11.10 -2.99
CA THR A 13 2.68 -12.57 -2.93
C THR A 13 2.66 -13.09 -1.49
N GLN A 14 3.35 -12.44 -0.57
CA GLN A 14 3.31 -12.79 0.85
C GLN A 14 1.93 -12.51 1.46
N ALA A 15 1.26 -11.43 1.04
CA ALA A 15 -0.11 -11.14 1.44
C ALA A 15 -1.08 -12.25 1.00
N GLU A 16 -0.93 -12.78 -0.22
CA GLU A 16 -1.76 -13.88 -0.74
C GLU A 16 -1.49 -15.22 -0.02
N ARG A 17 -0.26 -15.43 0.46
CA ARG A 17 0.17 -16.67 1.14
C ARG A 17 0.05 -16.62 2.66
N ALA A 18 -0.31 -15.48 3.22
CA ALA A 18 -0.35 -15.28 4.66
C ALA A 18 -1.37 -16.21 5.33
N ALA A 19 -0.97 -16.82 6.44
CA ALA A 19 -1.81 -17.76 7.20
C ALA A 19 -3.02 -17.10 7.87
N THR A 20 -2.97 -15.78 8.09
CA THR A 20 -4.03 -15.03 8.76
C THR A 20 -4.37 -13.75 8.01
N PRO A 21 -5.62 -13.25 8.13
CA PRO A 21 -6.01 -11.97 7.54
C PRO A 21 -5.15 -10.79 8.02
N GLN A 22 -4.75 -10.79 9.29
CA GLN A 22 -3.93 -9.73 9.89
C GLN A 22 -2.52 -9.73 9.27
N LEU A 23 -1.92 -10.90 9.11
CA LEU A 23 -0.62 -11.01 8.45
C LEU A 23 -0.72 -10.67 6.95
N SER A 24 -1.81 -11.06 6.30
CA SER A 24 -2.11 -10.67 4.92
C SER A 24 -2.15 -9.15 4.78
N PHE A 25 -2.90 -8.46 5.66
CA PHE A 25 -3.00 -7.01 5.63
C PHE A 25 -1.68 -6.33 5.97
N HIS A 26 -0.90 -6.87 6.92
CA HIS A 26 0.43 -6.37 7.23
C HIS A 26 1.35 -6.34 6.00
N HIS A 27 1.34 -7.40 5.18
CA HIS A 27 2.08 -7.41 3.92
C HIS A 27 1.53 -6.42 2.88
N LEU A 28 0.21 -6.19 2.84
CA LEU A 28 -0.38 -5.15 2.00
C LEU A 28 0.07 -3.74 2.44
N GLU A 29 0.12 -3.46 3.74
CA GLU A 29 0.61 -2.18 4.27
C GLU A 29 2.07 -1.91 3.85
N ARG A 30 2.91 -2.94 3.91
CA ARG A 30 4.31 -2.88 3.46
C ARG A 30 4.41 -2.67 1.95
N ALA A 31 3.63 -3.41 1.17
CA ALA A 31 3.54 -3.23 -0.28
C ALA A 31 3.13 -1.79 -0.62
N HIS A 32 2.18 -1.21 0.13
CA HIS A 32 1.70 0.15 -0.08
C HIS A 32 2.80 1.18 0.16
N ILE A 33 3.57 1.06 1.25
CA ILE A 33 4.70 1.95 1.54
C ILE A 33 5.72 1.90 0.41
N LEU A 34 6.10 0.71 -0.07
CA LEU A 34 7.07 0.56 -1.15
C LEU A 34 6.55 1.08 -2.50
N SER A 35 5.25 0.91 -2.77
CA SER A 35 4.63 1.30 -4.03
C SER A 35 4.35 2.80 -4.12
N GLN A 36 4.51 3.57 -3.05
CA GLN A 36 4.35 5.04 -3.02
C GLN A 36 5.14 5.78 -4.11
N TYR A 37 6.21 5.19 -4.62
CA TYR A 37 7.09 5.76 -5.64
C TYR A 37 6.70 5.38 -7.09
N SER A 38 5.62 4.64 -7.28
CA SER A 38 5.13 4.17 -8.59
C SER A 38 3.60 4.22 -8.59
N THR A 39 2.99 5.19 -9.27
CA THR A 39 1.52 5.35 -9.33
C THR A 39 0.84 4.06 -9.76
N ARG A 40 1.40 3.36 -10.74
CA ARG A 40 0.89 2.07 -11.21
C ARG A 40 0.88 1.01 -10.12
N ASP A 41 1.99 0.84 -9.41
CA ASP A 41 2.08 -0.15 -8.33
C ASP A 41 1.21 0.25 -7.14
N HIS A 42 1.11 1.55 -6.84
CA HIS A 42 0.26 2.09 -5.78
C HIS A 42 -1.23 1.81 -6.04
N MET A 43 -1.71 2.04 -7.26
CA MET A 43 -3.07 1.66 -7.65
C MET A 43 -3.28 0.15 -7.54
N ARG A 44 -2.30 -0.66 -7.97
CA ARG A 44 -2.38 -2.13 -7.85
C ARG A 44 -2.49 -2.58 -6.39
N VAL A 45 -1.73 -1.99 -5.48
CA VAL A 45 -1.81 -2.31 -4.05
C VAL A 45 -3.16 -1.90 -3.47
N HIS A 46 -3.70 -0.72 -3.81
CA HIS A 46 -5.04 -0.33 -3.37
C HIS A 46 -6.14 -1.28 -3.89
N LEU A 47 -6.02 -1.77 -5.12
CA LEU A 47 -6.92 -2.82 -5.63
C LEU A 47 -6.78 -4.13 -4.85
N ALA A 48 -5.56 -4.51 -4.45
CA ALA A 48 -5.32 -5.68 -3.61
C ALA A 48 -5.91 -5.51 -2.20
N MET A 49 -5.76 -4.33 -1.58
CA MET A 49 -6.40 -3.98 -0.31
C MET A 49 -7.93 -3.98 -0.41
N LEU A 50 -8.50 -3.47 -1.50
CA LEU A 50 -9.93 -3.54 -1.76
C LEU A 50 -10.42 -4.99 -1.90
N LYS A 51 -9.68 -5.83 -2.61
CA LYS A 51 -9.97 -7.28 -2.73
C LYS A 51 -9.90 -7.96 -1.36
N TRP A 52 -8.88 -7.67 -0.57
CA TRP A 52 -8.74 -8.17 0.79
C TRP A 52 -9.95 -7.77 1.66
N ALA A 53 -10.32 -6.48 1.65
CA ALA A 53 -11.44 -5.97 2.42
C ALA A 53 -12.76 -6.66 2.05
N ARG A 54 -13.01 -6.87 0.75
CA ARG A 54 -14.17 -7.63 0.26
C ARG A 54 -14.17 -9.08 0.76
N ASN A 55 -13.02 -9.76 0.72
CA ASN A 55 -12.90 -11.14 1.19
C ASN A 55 -13.14 -11.24 2.71
N GLN A 56 -12.69 -10.25 3.47
CA GLN A 56 -12.89 -10.17 4.92
C GLN A 56 -14.24 -9.59 5.34
N ARG A 57 -15.07 -9.15 4.38
CA ARG A 57 -16.32 -8.40 4.61
C ARG A 57 -16.11 -7.13 5.45
N ASP A 58 -14.94 -6.52 5.36
CA ASP A 58 -14.64 -5.23 5.99
C ASP A 58 -15.09 -4.09 5.07
N TRP A 59 -16.35 -3.69 5.23
CA TRP A 59 -16.95 -2.65 4.39
C TRP A 59 -16.37 -1.26 4.63
N ARG A 60 -15.87 -1.00 5.84
CA ARG A 60 -15.21 0.27 6.17
C ARG A 60 -13.91 0.39 5.38
N GLU A 61 -13.11 -0.67 5.38
CA GLU A 61 -11.89 -0.73 4.58
C GLU A 61 -12.19 -0.65 3.08
N ALA A 62 -13.17 -1.42 2.60
CA ALA A 62 -13.54 -1.40 1.18
C ALA A 62 -13.93 0.01 0.70
N PHE A 63 -14.75 0.73 1.48
CA PHE A 63 -15.14 2.10 1.14
C PHE A 63 -13.93 3.07 1.17
N GLY A 64 -13.06 2.93 2.18
CA GLY A 64 -11.83 3.72 2.26
C GLY A 64 -10.91 3.52 1.05
N GLN A 65 -10.77 2.28 0.58
CA GLN A 65 -9.96 1.95 -0.60
C GLN A 65 -10.57 2.50 -1.90
N ILE A 66 -11.90 2.52 -2.04
CA ILE A 66 -12.57 3.12 -3.20
C ILE A 66 -12.28 4.63 -3.27
N ILE A 67 -12.40 5.34 -2.14
CA ILE A 67 -12.08 6.77 -2.08
C ILE A 67 -10.61 7.00 -2.42
N ARG A 68 -9.69 6.17 -1.89
CA ARG A 68 -8.25 6.28 -2.16
C ARG A 68 -7.92 5.98 -3.63
N LEU A 69 -8.58 5.04 -4.28
CA LEU A 69 -8.44 4.79 -5.71
C LEU A 69 -8.91 5.97 -6.55
N ALA A 70 -10.06 6.56 -6.22
CA ALA A 70 -10.56 7.76 -6.89
C ALA A 70 -9.61 8.96 -6.67
N GLY A 71 -9.08 9.11 -5.44
CA GLY A 71 -8.09 10.13 -5.11
C GLY A 71 -6.76 9.96 -5.84
N ALA A 72 -6.23 8.73 -5.91
CA ALA A 72 -5.00 8.42 -6.63
C ALA A 72 -5.14 8.60 -8.15
N ALA A 73 -6.32 8.30 -8.72
CA ALA A 73 -6.60 8.49 -10.13
C ALA A 73 -6.77 9.96 -10.53
N THR A 74 -7.23 10.82 -9.60
CA THR A 74 -7.49 12.25 -9.84
C THR A 74 -6.33 13.16 -9.41
N LYS A 75 -5.55 12.77 -8.41
CA LYS A 75 -4.34 13.49 -7.93
C LYS A 75 -3.06 12.87 -8.49
N THR A 76 -2.97 12.80 -9.82
CA THR A 76 -1.73 12.47 -10.56
C THR A 76 -0.65 13.55 -10.42
N ALA A 77 -0.93 14.65 -9.71
CA ALA A 77 -0.03 15.75 -9.47
C ALA A 77 -0.10 16.18 -7.99
N ILE A 78 1.01 16.75 -7.50
CA ILE A 78 1.28 17.27 -6.15
C ILE A 78 2.06 16.26 -5.29
N GLY A 79 3.37 16.22 -5.54
CA GLY A 79 4.36 15.27 -5.03
C GLY A 79 4.65 15.36 -3.53
N MET A 80 3.63 15.14 -2.70
CA MET A 80 3.79 14.86 -1.27
C MET A 80 3.13 13.52 -0.95
N VAL A 81 3.87 12.44 -1.21
CA VAL A 81 3.44 11.11 -0.78
C VAL A 81 3.76 10.98 0.71
N PRO A 82 2.78 10.71 1.58
CA PRO A 82 2.99 10.67 3.02
C PRO A 82 3.86 9.47 3.38
N VAL A 83 5.14 9.75 3.63
CA VAL A 83 6.16 8.73 3.92
C VAL A 83 5.67 7.80 5.04
N GLY A 84 5.78 6.50 4.79
CA GLY A 84 5.45 5.46 5.76
C GLY A 84 3.96 5.23 5.99
N ASN A 85 3.06 5.96 5.32
CA ASN A 85 1.62 5.71 5.43
C ASN A 85 1.28 4.28 5.00
N THR A 86 0.53 3.55 5.83
CA THR A 86 0.25 2.13 5.60
C THR A 86 -0.93 1.89 4.65
N GLY A 87 -1.70 2.92 4.30
CA GLY A 87 -2.76 2.81 3.28
C GLY A 87 -4.12 2.37 3.79
N GLY A 88 -4.23 1.88 5.03
CA GLY A 88 -5.50 1.46 5.64
C GLY A 88 -6.51 2.60 5.81
N SER A 89 -7.81 2.27 5.84
CA SER A 89 -8.90 3.23 6.06
C SER A 89 -8.98 3.75 7.50
N ASN A 90 -8.30 3.09 8.44
CA ASN A 90 -8.18 3.51 9.83
C ASN A 90 -7.16 4.65 10.04
N VAL A 91 -6.37 5.00 9.02
CA VAL A 91 -5.42 6.11 9.03
C VAL A 91 -5.77 7.16 7.98
N SER A 92 -5.49 8.43 8.29
CA SER A 92 -5.68 9.52 7.32
C SER A 92 -4.77 9.34 6.10
N ALA A 93 -5.29 9.61 4.90
CA ALA A 93 -4.59 9.43 3.63
C ALA A 93 -3.40 10.38 3.42
N ILE A 94 -3.28 11.44 4.22
CA ILE A 94 -2.18 12.42 4.15
C ILE A 94 -1.28 12.40 5.39
N LYS A 95 -1.52 11.48 6.33
CA LYS A 95 -0.76 11.38 7.59
C LYS A 95 0.60 10.73 7.33
N PRO A 96 1.73 11.42 7.56
CA PRO A 96 3.04 10.77 7.60
C PRO A 96 3.11 9.81 8.80
N MET A 97 3.82 8.71 8.64
CA MET A 97 3.97 7.67 9.67
C MET A 97 5.44 7.21 9.73
N LYS A 98 5.82 6.54 10.81
CA LYS A 98 7.18 5.99 10.94
C LYS A 98 7.42 4.99 9.81
N LEU A 99 8.46 5.23 9.01
CA LEU A 99 8.91 4.29 7.99
C LEU A 99 9.62 3.12 8.69
N PRO A 100 9.21 1.85 8.48
CA PRO A 100 9.93 0.70 9.00
C PRO A 100 11.37 0.66 8.48
N ASP A 101 12.34 0.36 9.34
CA ASP A 101 13.77 0.49 9.05
C ASP A 101 14.20 -0.43 7.88
N ASP A 102 13.60 -1.62 7.78
CA ASP A 102 13.84 -2.57 6.69
C ASP A 102 13.34 -2.03 5.34
N LEU A 103 12.17 -1.39 5.32
CA LEU A 103 11.64 -0.73 4.12
C LEU A 103 12.44 0.52 3.76
N ALA A 104 12.91 1.28 4.76
CA ALA A 104 13.78 2.43 4.56
C ALA A 104 15.07 2.04 3.86
N ALA A 105 15.69 0.94 4.28
CA ALA A 105 16.91 0.40 3.64
C ALA A 105 16.67 0.01 2.18
N ILE A 106 15.52 -0.62 1.87
CA ILE A 106 15.13 -0.97 0.50
C ILE A 106 14.95 0.29 -0.34
N ILE A 107 14.19 1.28 0.16
CA ILE A 107 13.91 2.52 -0.56
C ILE A 107 15.21 3.30 -0.83
N ALA A 108 16.07 3.45 0.18
CA ALA A 108 17.34 4.15 0.06
C ALA A 108 18.30 3.50 -0.96
N ARG A 109 18.17 2.18 -1.20
CA ARG A 109 18.99 1.45 -2.16
C ARG A 109 18.54 1.61 -3.61
N TYR A 110 17.26 1.88 -3.86
CA TYR A 110 16.65 1.80 -5.19
C TYR A 110 15.96 3.07 -5.67
N ARG A 111 16.02 4.14 -4.87
CA ARG A 111 15.56 5.49 -5.20
C ARG A 111 16.76 6.40 -5.45
#